data_AF-A0A853FV08-F1
#
_entry.id   AF-A0A853FV08-F1
#
_cell.length_a   1.000
_cell.length_b   1.000
_cell.length_c   1.000
_cell.angle_alpha   90.00
_cell.angle_beta   90.00
_cell.angle_gamma   90.00
#
_symmetry.space_group_name_H-M   'P 1'
#
loop_
_entity.id
_entity.type
_entity.pdbx_description
1 polymer ?
#
loop_
_entity_poly.entity_id
_entity_poly.type
_entity_poly.pdbx_seq_one_letter_code
_entity_poly.pdbx_strand_id
1 'polypeptide(L)'
;MTLFVRMLAWLHAMPKPPEGSRRAERANKTGQAPKHSRLDLMKKRGAEPQMPPNPAPHIIAWLVDMGITEPRGMGQAVLSWGEIDAWSRRTRLDIEPWVARLIRHLSSAYIAFGRQAEYETCPPPWRAKITAEDRSGEQAALEAVLG
;
A
#
# COMPACT_ATOMS: atom_id res chain seq x y z
N MET A 1 8.71 -0.84 11.05
CA MET A 1 7.67 0.12 10.58
C MET A 1 7.70 0.34 9.07
N THR A 2 8.86 0.48 8.44
CA THR A 2 8.96 0.61 6.96
C THR A 2 8.27 -0.52 6.20
N LEU A 3 8.40 -1.77 6.66
CA LEU A 3 7.68 -2.92 6.09
C LEU A 3 6.15 -2.75 6.10
N PHE A 4 5.59 -2.19 7.18
CA PHE A 4 4.16 -1.93 7.31
C PHE A 4 3.69 -0.94 6.24
N VAL A 5 4.41 0.17 6.09
CA VAL A 5 4.06 1.22 5.12
C VAL A 5 4.28 0.76 3.67
N ARG A 6 5.29 -0.07 3.41
CA ARG A 6 5.44 -0.73 2.10
C ARG A 6 4.29 -1.69 1.81
N MET A 7 3.83 -2.44 2.81
CA MET A 7 2.67 -3.30 2.66
C MET A 7 1.41 -2.49 2.37
N LEU A 8 1.18 -1.38 3.08
CA LEU A 8 0.11 -0.44 2.75
C LEU A 8 0.20 0.06 1.31
N ALA A 9 1.40 0.48 0.85
CA ALA A 9 1.61 0.91 -0.52
C ALA A 9 1.30 -0.20 -1.54
N TRP A 10 1.66 -1.45 -1.23
CA TRP A 10 1.36 -2.61 -2.07
C TRP A 10 -0.14 -2.86 -2.21
N LEU A 11 -0.86 -2.76 -1.09
CA LEU A 11 -2.31 -2.93 -1.02
C LEU A 11 -3.07 -1.82 -1.76
N HIS A 12 -2.61 -0.58 -1.64
CA HIS A 12 -3.21 0.59 -2.32
C HIS A 12 -2.86 0.68 -3.81
N ALA A 13 -1.79 0.01 -4.26
CA ALA A 13 -1.38 0.06 -5.65
C ALA A 13 -2.42 -0.60 -6.58
N MET A 14 -2.57 0.01 -7.77
CA MET A 14 -3.42 -0.47 -8.85
C MET A 14 -2.55 -1.19 -9.88
N PRO A 15 -2.50 -2.53 -9.88
CA PRO A 15 -1.58 -3.29 -10.72
C PRO A 15 -1.87 -3.07 -12.20
N LYS A 16 -0.85 -2.63 -12.94
CA LYS A 16 -0.82 -2.54 -14.39
C LYS A 16 -0.47 -3.90 -14.98
N PRO A 17 -1.18 -4.33 -16.04
CA PRO A 17 -0.90 -5.61 -16.70
C PRO A 17 0.54 -5.62 -17.27
N PRO A 18 1.19 -6.79 -17.34
CA PRO A 18 2.54 -6.90 -17.85
C PRO A 18 2.62 -6.43 -19.31
N GLU A 19 3.71 -5.75 -19.64
CA GLU A 19 4.01 -5.28 -20.99
C GLU A 19 4.01 -6.46 -21.98
N GLY A 20 3.45 -6.25 -23.18
CA GLY A 20 3.31 -7.29 -24.20
C GLY A 20 2.14 -8.26 -23.98
N SER A 21 1.38 -8.17 -22.88
CA SER A 21 0.15 -8.95 -22.74
C SER A 21 -1.00 -8.35 -23.55
N ARG A 22 -1.92 -9.19 -24.03
CA ARG A 22 -3.19 -8.75 -24.66
C ARG A 22 -3.97 -7.76 -23.78
N ARG A 23 -3.85 -7.88 -22.45
CA ARG A 23 -4.45 -6.97 -21.47
C ARG A 23 -3.78 -5.59 -21.49
N ALA A 24 -2.45 -5.52 -21.55
CA ALA A 24 -1.72 -4.27 -21.68
C ALA A 24 -1.99 -3.58 -23.02
N GLU A 25 -2.05 -4.33 -24.13
CA GLU A 25 -2.41 -3.77 -25.43
C GLU A 25 -3.81 -3.15 -25.43
N ARG A 26 -4.79 -3.83 -24.83
CA ARG A 26 -6.15 -3.29 -24.68
C ARG A 26 -6.18 -2.06 -23.77
N ALA A 27 -5.49 -2.09 -22.64
CA ALA A 27 -5.41 -0.94 -21.73
C ALA A 27 -4.81 0.30 -22.44
N ASN A 28 -3.74 0.10 -23.21
CA ASN A 28 -3.10 1.16 -24.00
C ASN A 28 -4.03 1.69 -25.11
N LYS A 29 -4.73 0.80 -25.84
CA LYS A 29 -5.66 1.21 -26.91
C LYS A 29 -6.88 1.98 -26.39
N THR A 30 -7.38 1.61 -25.20
CA THR A 30 -8.60 2.19 -24.63
C THR A 30 -8.30 3.40 -23.74
N GLY A 31 -7.03 3.64 -23.40
CA GLY A 31 -6.60 4.65 -22.43
C GLY A 31 -7.12 4.42 -21.00
N GLN A 32 -7.64 3.22 -20.71
CA GLN A 32 -8.27 2.93 -19.42
C GLN A 32 -7.22 2.47 -18.40
N ALA A 33 -7.06 3.27 -17.35
CA ALA A 33 -6.26 2.91 -16.19
C ALA A 33 -6.89 1.73 -15.41
N PRO A 34 -6.09 0.92 -14.70
CA PRO A 34 -6.61 -0.10 -13.79
C PRO A 34 -7.54 0.53 -12.74
N LYS A 35 -8.70 -0.10 -12.51
CA LYS A 35 -9.80 0.47 -11.70
C LYS A 35 -9.83 0.03 -10.23
N HIS A 36 -9.07 -1.01 -9.88
CA HIS A 36 -9.13 -1.63 -8.56
C HIS A 36 -7.73 -1.75 -7.97
N SER A 37 -7.61 -1.35 -6.70
CA SER A 37 -6.42 -1.65 -5.91
C SER A 37 -6.37 -3.13 -5.55
N ARG A 38 -5.21 -3.62 -5.10
CA ARG A 38 -5.11 -4.99 -4.56
C ARG A 38 -6.05 -5.18 -3.36
N LEU A 39 -6.14 -4.16 -2.50
CA LEU A 39 -7.07 -4.16 -1.36
C LEU A 39 -8.52 -4.35 -1.80
N ASP A 40 -8.96 -3.66 -2.86
CA ASP A 40 -10.33 -3.80 -3.38
C ASP A 40 -10.60 -5.20 -3.93
N LEU A 41 -9.62 -5.78 -4.63
CA LEU A 41 -9.71 -7.15 -5.14
C LEU A 41 -9.79 -8.19 -4.01
N MET A 42 -9.04 -7.99 -2.92
CA MET A 42 -9.08 -8.86 -1.74
C MET A 42 -10.44 -8.75 -1.02
N LYS A 43 -10.94 -7.53 -0.80
CA LYS A 43 -12.27 -7.29 -0.21
C LYS A 43 -13.39 -7.95 -1.03
N LYS A 44 -13.33 -7.85 -2.37
CA LYS A 44 -14.29 -8.52 -3.27
C LYS A 44 -14.28 -10.05 -3.14
N ARG A 45 -13.16 -10.63 -2.72
CA ARG A 45 -13.01 -12.08 -2.47
C ARG A 45 -13.33 -12.47 -1.02
N GLY A 46 -13.71 -11.52 -0.17
CA GLY A 46 -13.91 -11.75 1.26
C GLY A 46 -12.62 -12.03 2.03
N ALA A 47 -11.45 -11.71 1.45
CA ALA A 47 -10.15 -11.93 2.10
C ALA A 47 -9.68 -10.65 2.80
N GLU A 48 -9.31 -10.77 4.08
CA GLU A 48 -8.69 -9.68 4.82
C GLU A 48 -7.17 -9.67 4.63
N PRO A 49 -6.55 -8.49 4.41
CA PRO A 49 -5.11 -8.40 4.25
C PRO A 49 -4.40 -8.63 5.59
N GLN A 50 -3.49 -9.60 5.62
CA GLN A 50 -2.58 -9.77 6.74
C GLN A 50 -1.55 -8.64 6.75
N MET A 51 -1.40 -7.97 7.90
CA MET A 51 -0.50 -6.84 8.06
C MET A 51 0.76 -7.21 8.86
N PRO A 52 1.94 -6.65 8.54
CA PRO A 52 3.13 -6.84 9.35
C PRO A 52 2.93 -6.30 10.79
N PRO A 53 3.64 -6.83 11.79
CA PRO A 53 3.60 -6.28 13.14
C PRO A 53 4.11 -4.83 13.15
N ASN A 54 3.37 -3.96 13.84
CA ASN A 54 3.69 -2.54 13.94
C ASN A 54 4.07 -2.16 15.38
N PRO A 55 5.35 -1.86 15.66
CA PRO A 55 5.81 -1.53 17.01
C PRO A 55 5.33 -0.16 17.52
N ALA A 56 4.90 0.75 16.63
CA ALA A 56 4.39 2.07 17.02
C ALA A 56 3.14 2.43 16.20
N PRO A 57 1.96 1.91 16.59
CA PRO A 57 0.71 2.16 15.89
C PRO A 57 0.30 3.63 15.87
N HIS A 58 0.60 4.39 16.93
CA HIS A 58 0.28 5.81 17.01
C HIS A 58 1.00 6.66 15.95
N ILE A 59 2.28 6.40 15.66
CA ILE A 59 3.01 7.12 14.60
C ILE A 59 2.42 6.83 13.22
N ILE A 60 2.00 5.58 12.97
CA ILE A 60 1.30 5.23 11.72
C ILE A 60 -0.06 5.91 11.66
N ALA A 61 -0.80 5.98 12.77
CA ALA A 61 -2.06 6.71 12.83
C ALA A 61 -1.85 8.20 12.48
N TRP A 62 -0.82 8.84 13.03
CA TRP A 62 -0.47 10.22 12.67
C TRP A 62 -0.10 10.36 11.20
N LEU A 63 0.70 9.44 10.65
CA LEU A 63 1.04 9.43 9.22
C LEU A 63 -0.21 9.29 8.34
N VAL A 64 -1.16 8.43 8.70
CA VAL A 64 -2.42 8.24 7.98
C VAL A 64 -3.31 9.47 8.09
N ASP A 65 -3.39 10.08 9.27
CA ASP A 65 -4.16 11.31 9.53
C ASP A 65 -3.63 12.50 8.71
N MET A 66 -2.30 12.59 8.54
CA MET A 66 -1.66 13.54 7.61
C MET A 66 -1.86 13.20 6.12
N GLY A 67 -2.45 12.05 5.79
CA GLY A 67 -2.69 11.60 4.41
C GLY A 67 -1.58 10.75 3.77
N ILE A 68 -0.56 10.33 4.54
CA ILE A 68 0.62 9.52 4.14
C ILE A 68 1.56 10.21 3.15
N THR A 69 1.02 10.94 2.18
CA THR A 69 1.69 11.67 1.11
C THR A 69 0.96 12.99 0.86
N GLU A 70 1.65 13.99 0.33
CA GLU A 70 1.03 15.25 -0.10
C GLU A 70 0.81 15.26 -1.62
N PRO A 71 -0.25 15.91 -2.12
CA PRO A 71 -0.45 16.10 -3.55
C PRO A 71 0.58 17.08 -4.11
N ARG A 72 1.18 16.75 -5.27
CA ARG A 72 2.13 17.65 -5.96
C ARG A 72 1.95 17.56 -7.48
N GLY A 73 1.24 18.53 -8.04
CA GLY A 73 0.92 18.57 -9.47
C GLY A 73 0.11 17.33 -9.88
N MET A 74 0.66 16.52 -10.80
CA MET A 74 0.03 15.30 -11.31
C MET A 74 0.41 14.03 -10.53
N GLY A 75 1.02 14.14 -9.35
CA GLY A 75 1.47 12.99 -8.58
C GLY A 75 1.51 13.21 -7.08
N GLN A 76 2.04 12.21 -6.38
CA GLN A 76 2.25 12.25 -4.93
C GLN A 76 3.69 12.67 -4.61
N ALA A 77 3.85 13.43 -3.53
CA ALA A 77 5.13 13.81 -2.96
C ALA A 77 5.20 13.43 -1.47
N VAL A 78 6.44 13.37 -0.98
CA VAL A 78 6.74 13.08 0.42
C VAL A 78 6.25 14.24 1.29
N LEU A 79 5.52 13.95 2.37
CA LEU A 79 5.02 14.94 3.33
C LEU A 79 6.08 15.97 3.71
N SER A 80 5.86 17.23 3.33
CA SER A 80 6.75 18.36 3.59
C SER A 80 6.90 18.64 5.09
N TRP A 81 8.00 19.29 5.46
CA TRP A 81 8.20 19.77 6.83
C TRP A 81 7.10 20.72 7.27
N GLY A 82 6.60 21.56 6.34
CA GLY A 82 5.50 22.48 6.60
C GLY A 82 4.20 21.76 6.95
N GLU A 83 3.88 20.66 6.27
CA GLU A 83 2.69 19.86 6.57
C GLU A 83 2.78 19.17 7.93
N ILE A 84 3.95 18.59 8.24
CA ILE A 84 4.19 17.93 9.53
C ILE A 84 4.08 18.95 10.68
N ASP A 85 4.67 20.13 10.52
CA ASP A 85 4.58 21.22 11.51
C ASP A 85 3.16 21.78 11.64
N ALA A 86 2.47 21.98 10.52
CA ALA A 86 1.08 22.43 10.53
C ALA A 86 0.17 21.43 11.25
N TRP A 87 0.30 20.13 10.95
CA TRP A 87 -0.43 19.07 11.64
C TRP A 87 -0.13 19.07 13.14
N SER A 88 1.15 19.11 13.54
CA SER A 88 1.56 19.14 14.95
C SER A 88 0.95 20.33 15.71
N ARG A 89 0.99 21.53 15.11
CA ARG A 89 0.38 22.73 15.70
C ARG A 89 -1.14 22.63 15.81
N ARG A 90 -1.81 22.01 14.83
CA ARG A 90 -3.28 21.86 14.82
C ARG A 90 -3.77 20.81 15.80
N THR A 91 -3.04 19.71 15.96
CA THR A 91 -3.36 18.64 16.90
C THR A 91 -2.85 18.90 18.32
N ARG A 92 -2.02 19.94 18.49
CA ARG A 92 -1.31 20.28 19.74
C ARG A 92 -0.45 19.12 20.26
N LEU A 93 0.07 18.31 19.34
CA LEU A 93 0.94 17.20 19.68
C LEU A 93 2.39 17.64 19.47
N ASP A 94 3.18 17.62 20.53
CA ASP A 94 4.61 17.92 20.47
C ASP A 94 5.34 16.72 19.86
N ILE A 95 5.75 16.85 18.60
CA ILE A 95 6.43 15.79 17.87
C ILE A 95 7.93 15.95 18.07
N GLU A 96 8.57 14.96 18.68
CA GLU A 96 10.03 14.97 18.78
C GLU A 96 10.68 15.00 17.39
N PRO A 97 11.81 15.71 17.20
CA PRO A 97 12.44 15.87 15.89
C PRO A 97 12.78 14.55 15.16
N TRP A 98 13.08 13.48 15.90
CA TRP A 98 13.32 12.17 15.29
C TRP A 98 12.04 11.52 14.77
N VAL A 99 10.89 11.75 15.41
CA VAL A 99 9.59 11.27 14.96
C VAL A 99 9.19 12.00 13.66
N ALA A 100 9.39 13.31 13.59
CA ALA A 100 9.13 14.06 12.36
C ALA A 100 10.01 13.55 11.19
N ARG A 101 11.30 13.27 11.44
CA ARG A 101 12.19 12.61 10.46
C ARG A 101 11.68 11.22 10.07
N LEU A 102 11.20 10.43 11.03
CA LEU A 102 10.67 9.10 10.79
C LEU A 102 9.40 9.15 9.93
N ILE A 103 8.45 10.04 10.22
CA ILE A 103 7.22 10.24 9.43
C ILE A 103 7.58 10.55 7.98
N ARG A 104 8.48 11.50 7.74
CA ARG A 104 8.95 11.85 6.39
C ARG A 104 9.64 10.68 5.69
N HIS A 105 10.44 9.89 6.42
CA HIS A 105 11.06 8.67 5.90
C HIS A 105 10.02 7.62 5.51
N LEU A 106 8.99 7.41 6.33
CA LEU A 106 7.91 6.46 6.04
C LEU A 106 7.09 6.90 4.82
N SER A 107 6.77 8.20 4.71
CA SER A 107 6.12 8.79 3.53
C SER A 107 6.94 8.55 2.25
N SER A 108 8.27 8.74 2.33
CA SER A 108 9.18 8.43 1.21
C SER A 108 9.18 6.94 0.85
N ALA A 109 9.24 6.05 1.84
CA ALA A 109 9.18 4.61 1.62
C ALA A 109 7.85 4.16 1.00
N TYR A 110 6.73 4.79 1.37
CA TYR A 110 5.42 4.55 0.78
C TYR A 110 5.43 4.84 -0.72
N ILE A 111 5.90 6.03 -1.13
CA ILE A 111 5.93 6.44 -2.53
C ILE A 111 6.88 5.57 -3.35
N ALA A 112 8.09 5.34 -2.83
CA ALA A 112 9.09 4.54 -3.51
C ALA A 112 8.60 3.12 -3.81
N PHE A 113 7.96 2.48 -2.83
CA PHE A 113 7.41 1.14 -3.00
C PHE A 113 6.11 1.13 -3.81
N GLY A 114 5.26 2.16 -3.67
CA GLY A 114 4.03 2.29 -4.45
C GLY A 114 4.27 2.22 -5.95
N ARG A 115 5.32 2.90 -6.45
CA ARG A 115 5.73 2.83 -7.86
C ARG A 115 6.12 1.41 -8.30
N GLN A 116 6.81 0.67 -7.45
CA GLN A 116 7.17 -0.73 -7.72
C GLN A 116 5.93 -1.64 -7.65
N ALA A 117 5.01 -1.34 -6.74
CA ALA A 117 3.79 -2.11 -6.57
C ALA A 117 2.79 -1.91 -7.73
N GLU A 118 2.95 -0.91 -8.59
CA GLU A 118 2.16 -0.80 -9.82
C GLU A 118 2.37 -1.97 -10.78
N TYR A 119 3.48 -2.70 -10.71
CA TYR A 119 3.66 -3.90 -11.52
C TYR A 119 2.80 -5.05 -10.97
N GLU A 120 1.97 -5.69 -11.80
CA GLU A 120 1.11 -6.83 -11.39
C GLU A 120 1.94 -7.97 -10.78
N THR A 121 3.16 -8.19 -11.29
CA THR A 121 4.10 -9.22 -10.83
C THR A 121 4.86 -8.86 -9.55
N CYS A 122 4.67 -7.65 -9.00
CA CYS A 122 5.35 -7.21 -7.78
C CYS A 122 4.89 -8.05 -6.58
N PRO A 123 5.78 -8.85 -5.95
CA PRO A 123 5.43 -9.65 -4.79
C PRO A 123 5.14 -8.74 -3.57
N PRO A 124 4.32 -9.21 -2.62
CA PRO A 124 4.09 -8.46 -1.39
C PRO A 124 5.41 -8.34 -0.59
N PRO A 125 5.70 -7.19 0.01
CA PRO A 125 6.95 -6.94 0.75
C PRO A 125 7.06 -7.74 2.05
N TRP A 126 5.96 -8.32 2.50
CA TRP A 126 5.87 -9.16 3.69
C TRP A 126 4.79 -10.22 3.48
N ARG A 127 4.97 -11.40 4.09
CA ARG A 127 3.97 -12.45 4.18
C ARG A 127 3.94 -12.97 5.60
N ALA A 128 2.75 -13.22 6.15
CA ALA A 128 2.65 -13.91 7.42
C ALA A 128 3.03 -15.39 7.24
N LYS A 129 3.17 -16.10 8.36
CA LYS A 129 3.26 -17.56 8.33
C LYS A 129 1.92 -18.10 7.86
N ILE A 130 1.95 -18.92 6.81
CA ILE A 130 0.76 -19.60 6.27
C ILE A 130 0.25 -20.58 7.32
N THR A 131 -0.98 -20.37 7.78
CA THR A 131 -1.62 -21.28 8.73
C THR A 131 -2.16 -22.53 8.02
N ALA A 132 -2.56 -23.56 8.78
CA ALA A 132 -3.18 -24.75 8.19
C ALA A 132 -4.55 -24.42 7.57
N GLU A 133 -5.28 -23.47 8.17
CA GLU A 133 -6.58 -22.98 7.72
C GLU A 133 -6.45 -22.28 6.36
N ASP A 134 -5.47 -21.37 6.20
CA ASP A 134 -5.18 -20.70 4.93
C ASP A 134 -4.92 -21.72 3.80
N ARG A 135 -4.15 -22.77 4.09
CA ARG A 135 -3.86 -23.85 3.13
C ARG A 135 -5.11 -24.62 2.72
N SER A 136 -5.96 -24.99 3.68
CA SER A 136 -7.20 -25.71 3.39
C SER A 136 -8.18 -24.89 2.55
N GLY A 137 -8.28 -23.58 2.81
CA GLY A 137 -9.11 -22.67 2.02
C GLY A 137 -8.61 -22.51 0.58
N GLU A 138 -7.29 -22.36 0.40
CA GLU A 138 -6.69 -22.30 -0.94
C GLU A 138 -6.84 -23.64 -1.70
N GLN A 139 -6.68 -24.78 -1.02
CA GLN A 139 -6.90 -26.10 -1.62
C GLN A 139 -8.34 -26.29 -2.06
N ALA A 140 -9.33 -25.96 -1.21
CA ALA A 140 -10.74 -26.06 -1.57
C ALA A 140 -11.11 -25.14 -2.77
N ALA A 141 -10.50 -23.95 -2.84
CA ALA A 141 -10.69 -23.04 -3.97
C ALA A 141 -10.05 -23.58 -5.27
N LEU A 142 -8.88 -24.24 -5.17
CA LEU A 142 -8.22 -24.89 -6.31
C LEU A 142 -9.03 -26.10 -6.81
N GLU A 143 -9.49 -26.97 -5.91
CA GLU A 143 -10.36 -28.10 -6.23
C GLU A 143 -11.66 -27.63 -6.89
N ALA A 144 -12.29 -26.58 -6.37
CA ALA A 144 -13.50 -26.03 -7.00
C ALA A 144 -13.30 -25.53 -8.44
N VAL A 145 -12.06 -25.16 -8.83
CA VAL A 145 -11.73 -24.69 -10.19
C VAL A 145 -11.25 -25.84 -11.08
N LEU A 146 -10.57 -26.84 -10.51
CA LEU A 146 -9.92 -27.92 -11.26
C LEU A 146 -10.75 -29.21 -11.35
N GLY A 147 -11.77 -29.37 -10.50
CA GLY A 147 -12.58 -30.58 -10.38
C GLY A 147 -11.93 -31.62 -9.47
#